data_AF-A0A958KA29-F1
#
_entry.id   AF-A0A958KA29-F1
#
_cell.length_a   1.000
_cell.length_b   1.000
_cell.length_c   1.000
_cell.angle_alpha   90.00
_cell.angle_beta   90.00
_cell.angle_gamma   90.00
#
_symmetry.space_group_name_H-M   'P 1'
#
loop_
_entity.id
_entity.type
_entity.pdbx_description
1 polymer ?
#
loop_
_entity_poly.entity_id
_entity_poly.type
_entity_poly.pdbx_seq_one_letter_code
_entity_poly.pdbx_strand_id
1 'polypeptide(L)'
;FALVAVCGGVAIAWREAELNRTQLGNLAEGIERLCRIFQKLPPQGLGFVLIAVLSVLAVDRWKTRSEILSFPDAAVDFLISANIPGPTLNLFGDGGYLMYRFSDREGKVDRLVSIDGRTNVNPPTVMRAHNQAVVGSLKWSEYFALVNPKSVLWRNEGPLTAILMESPEWCLAYQDGTPERGYSVFVEHKSVNSLKVKGCPS
;
A
#
# COMPACT_ATOMS: atom_id res chain seq x y z
N PHE A 1 -6.61 -5.84 31.72
CA PHE A 1 -7.94 -6.03 31.10
C PHE A 1 -7.90 -6.91 29.85
N ALA A 2 -7.08 -6.62 28.82
CA ALA A 2 -7.01 -7.45 27.61
C ALA A 2 -6.65 -8.93 27.86
N LEU A 3 -5.66 -9.21 28.73
CA LEU A 3 -5.27 -10.58 29.07
C LEU A 3 -6.43 -11.38 29.71
N VAL A 4 -7.17 -10.76 30.63
CA VAL A 4 -8.33 -11.38 31.30
C VAL A 4 -9.44 -11.67 30.29
N ALA A 5 -9.67 -10.77 29.33
CA ALA A 5 -10.66 -10.96 28.26
C ALA A 5 -10.26 -12.09 27.30
N VAL A 6 -8.98 -12.20 26.93
CA VAL A 6 -8.46 -13.30 26.10
C VAL A 6 -8.56 -14.64 26.83
N CYS A 7 -8.14 -14.71 28.09
CA CYS A 7 -8.30 -15.92 28.91
C CYS A 7 -9.77 -16.31 29.08
N GLY A 8 -10.66 -15.33 29.28
CA GLY A 8 -12.10 -15.55 29.33
C GLY A 8 -12.66 -16.09 28.01
N GLY A 9 -12.26 -15.51 26.87
CA GLY A 9 -12.67 -15.97 25.54
C GLY A 9 -12.21 -17.39 25.24
N VAL A 10 -10.97 -17.74 25.58
CA VAL A 10 -10.44 -19.11 25.45
C VAL A 10 -11.21 -20.07 26.35
N ALA A 11 -11.53 -19.68 27.59
CA ALA A 11 -12.30 -20.52 28.51
C ALA A 11 -13.75 -20.75 28.03
N ILE A 12 -14.39 -19.73 27.45
CA ILE A 12 -15.74 -19.84 26.88
C ILE A 12 -15.71 -20.75 25.63
N ALA A 13 -14.77 -20.51 24.72
CA ALA A 13 -14.61 -21.33 23.52
C ALA A 13 -14.31 -22.79 23.86
N TRP A 14 -13.53 -23.03 24.92
CA TRP A 14 -13.28 -24.38 25.44
C TRP A 14 -14.58 -25.01 25.95
N ARG A 15 -15.33 -24.33 26.82
CA ARG A 15 -16.59 -24.84 27.36
C ARG A 15 -17.59 -25.17 26.25
N GLU A 16 -17.70 -24.32 25.23
CA GLU A 16 -18.57 -24.57 24.08
C GLU A 16 -18.09 -25.74 23.20
N ALA A 17 -16.78 -25.88 22.99
CA ALA A 17 -16.23 -27.00 22.25
C ALA A 17 -16.49 -28.36 22.93
N GLU A 18 -16.48 -28.38 24.26
CA GLU A 18 -16.79 -29.57 25.06
C GLU A 18 -18.28 -29.92 25.01
N LEU A 19 -19.16 -28.91 25.05
CA LEU A 19 -20.62 -29.11 24.99
C LEU A 19 -21.11 -29.47 23.58
N ASN A 20 -20.49 -28.94 22.53
CA ASN A 20 -20.96 -29.07 21.14
C ASN A 20 -20.04 -29.97 20.29
N ARG A 21 -19.39 -30.97 20.90
CA ARG A 21 -18.40 -31.84 20.26
C ARG A 21 -18.92 -32.52 18.98
N THR A 22 -20.22 -32.83 18.90
CA THR A 22 -20.87 -33.43 17.73
C THR A 22 -21.14 -32.44 16.59
N GLN A 23 -21.26 -31.13 16.85
CA GLN A 23 -21.50 -30.11 15.83
C GLN A 23 -20.21 -29.58 15.20
N LEU A 24 -19.11 -29.53 15.96
CA LEU A 24 -17.86 -28.90 15.54
C LEU A 24 -16.94 -29.81 14.70
N GLY A 25 -17.22 -31.12 14.65
CA GLY A 25 -16.48 -32.08 13.83
C GLY A 25 -14.97 -32.03 14.04
N ASN A 26 -14.22 -31.92 12.93
CA ASN A 26 -12.75 -31.89 12.93
C ASN A 26 -12.14 -30.70 13.73
N LEU A 27 -12.89 -29.61 13.91
CA LEU A 27 -12.42 -28.45 14.67
C LEU A 27 -12.30 -28.77 16.16
N ALA A 28 -13.25 -29.54 16.71
CA ALA A 28 -13.19 -29.97 18.11
C ALA A 28 -11.96 -30.86 18.38
N GLU A 29 -11.64 -31.76 17.44
CA GLU A 29 -10.43 -32.59 17.54
C GLU A 29 -9.15 -31.74 17.47
N GLY A 30 -9.11 -30.73 16.60
CA GLY A 30 -7.99 -29.80 16.51
C GLY A 30 -7.76 -29.02 17.81
N ILE A 31 -8.84 -28.49 18.40
CA ILE A 31 -8.81 -27.78 19.69
C ILE A 31 -8.32 -28.72 20.80
N GLU A 32 -8.81 -29.95 20.85
CA GLU A 32 -8.42 -30.93 21.87
C GLU A 32 -6.93 -31.30 21.75
N ARG A 33 -6.42 -31.52 20.53
CA ARG A 33 -4.99 -31.78 20.29
C ARG A 33 -4.13 -30.59 20.75
N LEU A 34 -4.57 -29.38 20.46
CA LEU A 34 -3.90 -28.16 20.89
C LEU A 34 -3.88 -28.04 22.42
N CYS A 35 -5.01 -28.29 23.10
CA CYS A 35 -5.10 -28.30 24.55
C CYS A 35 -4.17 -29.35 25.18
N ARG A 36 -4.07 -30.55 24.62
CA ARG A 36 -3.13 -31.58 25.11
C ARG A 36 -1.67 -31.14 24.97
N ILE A 37 -1.33 -30.40 23.91
CA ILE A 37 0.01 -29.83 23.76
C ILE A 37 0.25 -28.76 24.84
N PHE A 38 -0.72 -27.88 25.07
CA PHE A 38 -0.62 -26.84 26.11
C PHE A 38 -0.50 -27.41 27.53
N GLN A 39 -1.25 -28.46 27.86
CA GLN A 39 -1.18 -29.12 29.18
C GLN A 39 0.15 -29.83 29.43
N LYS A 40 0.85 -30.24 28.38
CA LYS A 40 2.18 -30.88 28.47
C LYS A 40 3.33 -29.87 28.55
N LEU A 41 3.08 -28.58 28.30
CA LEU A 41 4.12 -27.57 28.38
C LEU A 41 4.42 -27.21 29.85
N PRO A 42 5.70 -27.13 30.24
CA PRO A 42 6.07 -26.61 31.54
C PRO A 42 5.62 -25.14 31.66
N PRO A 43 5.37 -24.62 32.88
CA PRO A 43 4.91 -23.24 33.08
C PRO A 43 5.79 -22.18 32.40
N GLN A 44 7.10 -22.43 32.33
CA GLN A 44 8.06 -21.57 31.64
C GLN A 44 7.86 -21.55 30.12
N GLY A 45 7.48 -22.69 29.53
CA GLY A 45 7.18 -22.81 28.10
C GLY A 45 5.90 -22.08 27.70
N LEU A 46 4.90 -22.05 28.58
CA LEU A 46 3.64 -21.31 28.35
C LEU A 46 3.90 -19.81 28.20
N GLY A 47 4.77 -19.24 29.05
CA GLY A 47 5.13 -17.83 28.99
C GLY A 47 5.76 -17.45 27.65
N PHE A 48 6.67 -18.29 27.13
CA PHE A 48 7.30 -18.07 25.83
C PHE A 48 6.28 -18.09 24.67
N VAL A 49 5.37 -19.07 24.66
CA VAL A 49 4.32 -19.16 23.63
C VAL A 49 3.42 -17.92 23.66
N LEU A 50 3.05 -17.47 24.85
CA LEU A 50 2.17 -16.31 25.01
C LEU A 50 2.85 -15.02 24.52
N ILE A 51 4.14 -14.83 24.82
CA ILE A 51 4.93 -13.72 24.27
C ILE A 51 5.01 -13.81 22.74
N ALA A 52 5.32 -14.98 22.18
CA ALA A 52 5.41 -15.17 20.73
C ALA A 52 4.08 -14.85 20.03
N VAL A 53 2.96 -15.34 20.56
CA VAL A 53 1.62 -15.02 20.04
C VAL A 53 1.33 -13.53 20.14
N LEU A 54 1.59 -12.90 21.28
CA LEU A 54 1.40 -11.46 21.45
C LEU A 54 2.28 -10.64 20.50
N SER A 55 3.53 -11.04 20.28
CA SER A 55 4.43 -10.39 19.33
C SER A 55 3.91 -10.51 17.90
N VAL A 56 3.44 -11.69 17.48
CA VAL A 56 2.85 -11.88 16.15
C VAL A 56 1.59 -11.05 16.00
N LEU A 57 0.68 -11.05 16.97
CA LEU A 57 -0.55 -10.26 16.94
C LEU A 57 -0.26 -8.75 16.97
N ALA A 58 0.76 -8.32 17.71
CA ALA A 58 1.18 -6.92 17.74
C ALA A 58 1.76 -6.48 16.39
N VAL A 59 2.62 -7.30 15.78
CA VAL A 59 3.19 -7.05 14.46
C VAL A 59 2.10 -7.05 13.40
N ASP A 60 1.19 -8.03 13.42
CA ASP A 60 0.07 -8.12 12.49
C ASP A 60 -0.81 -6.88 12.59
N ARG A 61 -1.30 -6.55 13.79
CA ARG A 61 -2.16 -5.38 14.01
C ARG A 61 -1.46 -4.06 13.68
N TRP A 62 -0.14 -4.00 13.85
CA TRP A 62 0.64 -2.84 13.43
C TRP A 62 0.71 -2.75 11.91
N LYS A 63 0.96 -3.87 11.21
CA LYS A 63 0.95 -3.94 9.74
C LYS A 63 -0.44 -3.69 9.14
N THR A 64 -1.51 -4.26 9.71
CA THR A 64 -2.88 -4.06 9.20
C THR A 64 -3.33 -2.60 9.30
N ARG A 65 -2.78 -1.82 10.25
CA ARG A 65 -3.04 -0.38 10.33
C ARG A 65 -2.29 0.41 9.26
N SER A 66 -1.21 -0.14 8.72
CA SER A 66 -0.34 0.47 7.71
C SER A 66 -0.65 0.02 6.28
N GLU A 67 -1.39 -1.08 6.09
CA GLU A 67 -1.64 -1.69 4.77
C GLU A 67 -3.13 -1.92 4.47
N ILE A 68 -4.03 -1.00 4.87
CA ILE A 68 -5.20 -0.83 4.02
C ILE A 68 -4.64 -0.24 2.73
N LEU A 69 -4.31 -1.11 1.77
CA LEU A 69 -3.91 -0.77 0.41
C LEU A 69 -5.01 0.12 -0.18
N SER A 70 -4.91 1.43 0.01
CA SER A 70 -5.74 2.37 -0.72
C SER A 70 -5.16 2.43 -2.11
N PHE A 71 -5.82 1.77 -3.05
CA PHE A 71 -5.54 1.96 -4.46
C PHE A 71 -5.84 3.42 -4.84
N PRO A 72 -5.08 4.02 -5.76
CA PRO A 72 -5.27 5.41 -6.19
C PRO A 72 -6.48 5.57 -7.13
N ASP A 73 -7.64 4.99 -6.80
CA ASP A 73 -8.77 4.86 -7.74
C ASP A 73 -9.23 6.21 -8.29
N ALA A 74 -9.47 7.18 -7.40
CA ALA A 74 -9.99 8.50 -7.76
C ALA A 74 -8.93 9.36 -8.48
N ALA A 75 -7.68 9.31 -8.04
CA ALA A 75 -6.56 9.96 -8.73
C ALA A 75 -6.32 9.38 -10.14
N VAL A 76 -6.50 8.07 -10.34
CA VAL A 76 -6.41 7.42 -11.66
C VAL A 76 -7.61 7.78 -12.53
N ASP A 77 -8.82 7.83 -11.97
CA ASP A 77 -10.00 8.33 -12.68
C ASP A 77 -9.79 9.77 -13.17
N PHE A 78 -9.16 10.62 -12.36
CA PHE A 78 -8.77 11.96 -12.76
C PHE A 78 -7.78 11.94 -13.93
N LEU A 79 -6.70 11.15 -13.84
CA LEU A 79 -5.73 11.02 -14.94
C LEU A 79 -6.41 10.64 -16.26
N ILE A 80 -7.32 9.66 -16.22
CA ILE A 80 -8.05 9.15 -17.38
C ILE A 80 -8.99 10.23 -17.94
N SER A 81 -9.87 10.76 -17.10
CA SER A 81 -10.91 11.72 -17.51
C SER A 81 -10.36 13.06 -18.01
N ALA A 82 -9.27 13.55 -17.40
CA ALA A 82 -8.60 14.78 -17.83
C ALA A 82 -7.62 14.55 -19.00
N ASN A 83 -7.53 13.33 -19.51
CA ASN A 83 -6.63 12.92 -20.59
C ASN A 83 -5.17 13.35 -20.39
N ILE A 84 -4.68 13.17 -19.15
CA ILE A 84 -3.33 13.57 -18.78
C ILE A 84 -2.31 12.67 -19.51
N PRO A 85 -1.31 13.25 -20.21
CA PRO A 85 -0.33 12.48 -20.95
C PRO A 85 0.60 11.69 -20.02
N GLY A 86 1.07 10.55 -20.53
CA GLY A 86 2.13 9.74 -19.92
C GLY A 86 3.52 10.05 -20.50
N PRO A 87 4.59 9.45 -19.95
CA PRO A 87 4.56 8.45 -18.88
C PRO A 87 4.15 9.03 -17.53
N THR A 88 3.34 8.29 -16.76
CA THR A 88 2.98 8.66 -15.38
C THR A 88 4.00 8.10 -14.40
N LEU A 89 4.66 8.98 -13.65
CA LEU A 89 5.52 8.59 -12.54
C LEU A 89 4.66 8.02 -11.40
N ASN A 90 5.05 6.87 -10.86
CA ASN A 90 4.26 6.13 -9.88
C ASN A 90 5.13 5.41 -8.86
N LEU A 91 4.54 5.01 -7.72
CA LEU A 91 5.20 4.10 -6.79
C LEU A 91 5.31 2.70 -7.39
N PHE A 92 6.35 1.96 -6.98
CA PHE A 92 6.57 0.58 -7.40
C PHE A 92 5.33 -0.31 -7.23
N GLY A 93 4.65 -0.21 -6.08
CA GLY A 93 3.45 -1.00 -5.79
C GLY A 93 2.24 -0.69 -6.67
N ASP A 94 2.19 0.50 -7.28
CA ASP A 94 1.04 0.96 -8.05
C ASP A 94 1.14 0.63 -9.54
N GLY A 95 2.34 0.24 -10.02
CA GLY A 95 2.60 0.07 -11.46
C GLY A 95 1.70 -0.95 -12.14
N GLY A 96 1.51 -2.12 -11.53
CA GLY A 96 0.62 -3.16 -12.06
C GLY A 96 -0.84 -2.71 -12.10
N TYR A 97 -1.29 -1.98 -11.08
CA TYR A 97 -2.65 -1.43 -11.03
C TYR A 97 -2.86 -0.39 -12.12
N LEU A 98 -1.92 0.52 -12.32
CA LEU A 98 -1.99 1.54 -13.38
C LEU A 98 -2.01 0.93 -14.77
N MET A 99 -1.15 -0.06 -15.04
CA MET A 99 -1.15 -0.77 -16.32
C MET A 99 -2.51 -1.42 -16.60
N TYR A 100 -3.14 -2.04 -15.59
CA TYR A 100 -4.50 -2.57 -15.70
C TYR A 100 -5.52 -1.46 -16.02
N ARG A 101 -5.47 -0.34 -15.27
CA ARG A 101 -6.39 0.79 -15.46
C ARG A 101 -6.21 1.54 -16.78
N PHE A 102 -5.01 1.50 -17.35
CA PHE A 102 -4.68 2.11 -18.65
C PHE A 102 -4.82 1.14 -19.83
N SER A 103 -5.25 -0.09 -19.59
CA SER A 103 -5.50 -1.06 -20.66
C SER A 103 -6.93 -0.94 -21.19
N ASP A 104 -7.10 -1.16 -22.49
CA ASP A 104 -8.41 -1.36 -23.09
C ASP A 104 -9.00 -2.75 -22.78
N ARG A 105 -10.15 -3.08 -23.39
CA ARG A 105 -10.84 -4.37 -23.16
C ARG A 105 -10.03 -5.56 -23.69
N GLU A 106 -9.15 -5.31 -24.64
CA GLU A 106 -8.26 -6.27 -25.28
C GLU A 106 -6.92 -6.43 -24.52
N GLY A 107 -6.70 -5.63 -23.47
CA GLY A 107 -5.49 -5.67 -22.65
C GLY A 107 -4.32 -4.87 -23.25
N LYS A 108 -4.56 -4.02 -24.25
CA LYS A 108 -3.54 -3.14 -24.81
C LYS A 108 -3.46 -1.88 -23.97
N VAL A 109 -2.25 -1.61 -23.47
CA VAL A 109 -1.94 -0.42 -22.67
C VAL A 109 -1.90 0.81 -23.57
N ASP A 110 -2.77 1.80 -23.30
CA ASP A 110 -2.82 3.08 -24.01
C ASP A 110 -1.86 4.12 -23.41
N ARG A 111 -1.52 3.98 -22.11
CA ARG A 111 -0.67 4.95 -21.39
C ARG A 111 0.46 4.27 -20.63
N LEU A 112 1.66 4.83 -20.77
CA LEU A 112 2.87 4.29 -20.15
C LEU A 112 2.97 4.69 -18.68
N VAL A 113 3.53 3.78 -17.88
CA VAL A 113 3.92 4.00 -16.48
C VAL A 113 5.44 4.06 -16.36
N SER A 114 5.95 4.79 -15.37
CA SER A 114 7.41 4.93 -15.16
C SER A 114 8.09 3.66 -14.65
N ILE A 115 7.36 2.87 -13.86
CA ILE A 115 7.89 1.70 -13.16
C ILE A 115 6.81 0.62 -13.05
N ASP A 116 7.19 -0.60 -13.37
CA ASP A 116 6.36 -1.80 -13.21
C ASP A 116 6.56 -2.38 -11.79
N GLY A 117 5.51 -2.93 -11.17
CA GLY A 117 5.60 -3.56 -9.85
C GLY A 117 6.33 -4.91 -9.82
N ARG A 118 6.84 -5.39 -10.95
CA ARG A 118 7.67 -6.61 -11.04
C ARG A 118 9.15 -6.27 -10.81
N THR A 119 9.81 -7.04 -9.94
CA THR A 119 11.20 -6.78 -9.53
C THR A 119 12.25 -7.06 -10.61
N ASN A 120 11.92 -7.86 -11.64
CA ASN A 120 12.86 -8.35 -12.65
C ASN A 120 12.80 -7.64 -14.00
N VAL A 121 11.90 -6.66 -14.17
CA VAL A 121 11.69 -5.98 -15.47
C VAL A 121 12.24 -4.56 -15.51
N ASN A 122 12.49 -3.97 -14.34
CA ASN A 122 12.99 -2.60 -14.25
C ASN A 122 14.53 -2.58 -14.21
N PRO A 123 15.20 -1.70 -14.97
CA PRO A 123 16.65 -1.57 -14.88
C PRO A 123 17.10 -1.21 -13.46
N PRO A 124 18.21 -1.79 -12.95
CA PRO A 124 18.69 -1.49 -11.59
C PRO A 124 18.97 -0.01 -11.34
N THR A 125 19.35 0.75 -12.37
CA THR A 125 19.55 2.20 -12.31
C THR A 125 18.25 2.94 -12.03
N VAL A 126 17.16 2.56 -12.71
CA VAL A 126 15.81 3.12 -12.49
C VAL A 126 15.32 2.78 -11.09
N MET A 127 15.47 1.54 -10.64
CA MET A 127 15.09 1.13 -9.27
C MET A 127 15.84 1.91 -8.19
N ARG A 128 17.14 2.15 -8.39
CA ARG A 128 17.94 2.95 -7.44
C ARG A 128 17.45 4.39 -7.38
N ALA A 129 17.21 5.01 -8.54
CA ALA A 129 16.71 6.38 -8.63
C ALA A 129 15.28 6.50 -8.05
N HIS A 130 14.43 5.52 -8.30
CA HIS A 130 13.10 5.41 -7.68
C HIS A 130 13.18 5.45 -6.15
N ASN A 131 14.06 4.63 -5.55
CA ASN A 131 14.24 4.62 -4.11
C ASN A 131 14.75 5.98 -3.57
N GLN A 132 15.57 6.72 -4.33
CA GLN A 132 15.98 8.08 -3.96
C GLN A 132 14.78 9.04 -3.95
N ALA A 133 13.88 8.94 -4.93
CA ALA A 133 12.65 9.74 -4.97
C ALA A 133 11.68 9.39 -3.84
N VAL A 134 11.52 8.10 -3.50
CA VAL A 134 10.70 7.63 -2.38
C VAL A 134 11.12 8.22 -1.05
N VAL A 135 12.42 8.32 -0.79
CA VAL A 135 12.94 8.90 0.46
C VAL A 135 13.13 10.42 0.40
N GLY A 136 12.81 11.08 -0.73
CA GLY A 136 13.01 12.52 -0.91
C GLY A 136 14.48 12.95 -0.88
N SER A 137 15.39 12.11 -1.35
CA SER A 137 16.82 12.43 -1.44
C SER A 137 17.09 13.60 -2.39
N LEU A 138 18.18 14.35 -2.19
CA LEU A 138 18.62 15.43 -3.10
C LEU A 138 18.80 14.97 -4.55
N LYS A 139 18.94 13.66 -4.79
CA LYS A 139 19.09 13.04 -6.12
C LYS A 139 17.78 12.60 -6.76
N TRP A 140 16.62 12.99 -6.21
CA TRP A 140 15.31 12.60 -6.76
C TRP A 140 15.15 13.02 -8.23
N SER A 141 15.74 14.14 -8.65
CA SER A 141 15.66 14.66 -10.02
C SER A 141 16.36 13.76 -11.05
N GLU A 142 17.35 12.94 -10.63
CA GLU A 142 17.95 11.92 -11.50
C GLU A 142 16.89 10.91 -11.96
N TYR A 143 15.90 10.59 -11.12
CA TYR A 143 14.80 9.71 -11.51
C TYR A 143 13.93 10.34 -12.60
N PHE A 144 13.62 11.63 -12.47
CA PHE A 144 12.82 12.37 -13.45
C PHE A 144 13.55 12.47 -14.80
N ALA A 145 14.86 12.69 -14.78
CA ALA A 145 15.67 12.69 -15.99
C ALA A 145 15.68 11.32 -16.70
N LEU A 146 15.67 10.22 -15.94
CA LEU A 146 15.69 8.86 -16.48
C LEU A 146 14.34 8.45 -17.10
N VAL A 147 13.23 8.78 -16.46
CA VAL A 147 11.89 8.32 -16.89
C VAL A 147 11.11 9.36 -17.68
N ASN A 148 11.57 10.62 -17.69
CA ASN A 148 10.97 11.77 -18.38
C ASN A 148 9.44 11.82 -18.23
N PRO A 149 8.92 11.88 -16.99
CA PRO A 149 7.49 11.78 -16.76
C PRO A 149 6.75 13.02 -17.26
N LYS A 150 5.51 12.83 -17.71
CA LYS A 150 4.60 13.93 -18.08
C LYS A 150 3.56 14.23 -17.00
N SER A 151 3.34 13.25 -16.14
CA SER A 151 2.52 13.35 -14.94
C SER A 151 3.17 12.58 -13.81
N VAL A 152 2.82 12.93 -12.58
CA VAL A 152 3.23 12.22 -11.37
C VAL A 152 1.99 11.86 -10.59
N LEU A 153 1.83 10.58 -10.27
CA LEU A 153 0.88 10.07 -9.29
C LEU A 153 1.67 9.61 -8.07
N TRP A 154 1.46 10.27 -6.94
CA TRP A 154 2.23 9.99 -5.73
C TRP A 154 1.37 10.05 -4.48
N ARG A 155 1.84 9.42 -3.41
CA ARG A 155 1.14 9.46 -2.12
C ARG A 155 1.26 10.82 -1.46
N ASN A 156 0.18 11.30 -0.84
CA ASN A 156 0.14 12.60 -0.19
C ASN A 156 1.25 12.75 0.87
N GLU A 157 1.48 11.71 1.67
CA GLU A 157 2.46 11.73 2.75
C GLU A 157 3.91 11.58 2.29
N GLY A 158 4.12 11.31 0.99
CA GLY A 158 5.43 11.04 0.42
C GLY A 158 6.31 12.31 0.37
N PRO A 159 7.62 12.22 0.68
CA PRO A 159 8.54 13.36 0.58
C PRO A 159 8.56 14.04 -0.80
N LEU A 160 8.40 13.26 -1.87
CA LEU A 160 8.34 13.79 -3.23
C LEU A 160 7.15 14.73 -3.45
N THR A 161 6.01 14.50 -2.80
CA THR A 161 4.84 15.39 -2.90
C THR A 161 5.18 16.78 -2.39
N ALA A 162 5.82 16.89 -1.21
CA ALA A 162 6.26 18.16 -0.66
C ALA A 162 7.28 18.86 -1.57
N ILE A 163 8.22 18.10 -2.15
CA ILE A 163 9.22 18.64 -3.10
C ILE A 163 8.53 19.21 -4.36
N LEU A 164 7.55 18.50 -4.92
CA LEU A 164 6.85 18.92 -6.12
C LEU A 164 5.92 20.12 -5.88
N MET A 165 5.36 20.26 -4.68
CA MET A 165 4.57 21.44 -4.29
C MET A 165 5.40 22.73 -4.30
N GLU A 166 6.68 22.64 -3.97
CA GLU A 166 7.62 23.78 -3.98
C GLU A 166 8.33 23.96 -5.34
N SER A 167 8.12 23.04 -6.28
CA SER A 167 8.79 23.08 -7.59
C SER A 167 8.01 23.96 -8.57
N PRO A 168 8.64 24.96 -9.21
CA PRO A 168 7.96 25.81 -10.19
C PRO A 168 7.65 25.08 -11.52
N GLU A 169 8.23 23.91 -11.74
CA GLU A 169 8.05 23.13 -12.98
C GLU A 169 6.81 22.25 -12.94
N TRP A 170 6.27 22.01 -11.75
CA TRP A 170 5.18 21.06 -11.51
C TRP A 170 4.00 21.78 -10.89
N CYS A 171 2.80 21.37 -11.29
CA CYS A 171 1.57 21.87 -10.71
C CYS A 171 0.75 20.73 -10.12
N LEU A 172 0.22 20.93 -8.91
CA LEU A 172 -0.77 20.04 -8.32
C LEU A 172 -2.10 20.17 -9.08
N ALA A 173 -2.44 19.12 -9.82
CA ALA A 173 -3.64 19.03 -10.65
C ALA A 173 -4.84 18.42 -9.91
N TYR A 174 -4.57 17.48 -9.00
CA TYR A 174 -5.59 16.77 -8.23
C TYR A 174 -5.01 16.25 -6.92
N GLN A 175 -5.86 16.17 -5.89
CA GLN A 175 -5.54 15.53 -4.63
C GLN A 175 -6.81 14.92 -4.04
N ASP A 176 -6.72 13.68 -3.54
CA ASP A 176 -7.76 13.03 -2.76
C ASP A 176 -7.30 12.72 -1.33
N GLY A 177 -8.22 12.29 -0.47
CA GLY A 177 -7.90 11.80 0.88
C GLY A 177 -7.45 12.87 1.87
N THR A 178 -6.59 12.47 2.81
CA THR A 178 -5.96 13.31 3.84
C THR A 178 -4.45 13.45 3.56
N PRO A 179 -3.73 14.37 4.23
CA PRO A 179 -2.28 14.47 4.06
C PRO A 179 -1.52 13.18 4.37
N GLU A 180 -2.02 12.35 5.28
CA GLU A 180 -1.42 11.07 5.68
C GLU A 180 -1.88 9.88 4.83
N ARG A 181 -2.90 10.09 3.98
CA ARG A 181 -3.55 9.04 3.20
C ARG A 181 -4.12 9.58 1.91
N GLY A 182 -3.77 8.98 0.79
CA GLY A 182 -4.35 9.35 -0.50
C GLY A 182 -3.27 9.70 -1.49
N TYR A 183 -3.68 10.29 -2.60
CA TYR A 183 -2.81 10.52 -3.73
C TYR A 183 -2.97 11.93 -4.30
N SER A 184 -1.83 12.47 -4.71
CA SER A 184 -1.70 13.69 -5.47
C SER A 184 -1.31 13.36 -6.90
N VAL A 185 -1.89 14.12 -7.83
CA VAL A 185 -1.49 14.13 -9.23
C VAL A 185 -0.83 15.47 -9.54
N PHE A 186 0.41 15.43 -10.03
CA PHE A 186 1.11 16.59 -10.56
C PHE A 186 1.25 16.48 -12.08
N VAL A 187 1.25 17.63 -12.74
CA VAL A 187 1.48 17.75 -14.19
C VAL A 187 2.56 18.78 -14.46
N GLU A 188 3.34 18.56 -15.52
CA GLU A 188 4.36 19.52 -15.95
C GLU A 188 3.68 20.83 -16.37
N HIS A 189 4.17 21.98 -15.88
CA HIS A 189 3.55 23.30 -16.12
C HIS A 189 3.36 23.60 -17.62
N LYS A 190 4.32 23.18 -18.45
CA LYS A 190 4.25 23.31 -19.92
C LYS A 190 3.05 22.57 -20.54
N SER A 191 2.59 21.49 -19.91
CA SER A 191 1.46 20.68 -20.38
C SER A 191 0.11 21.26 -19.95
N VAL A 192 0.07 22.06 -18.86
CA VAL A 192 -1.16 22.63 -18.30
C VAL A 192 -1.94 23.47 -19.32
N ASN A 193 -1.22 24.30 -20.10
CA ASN A 193 -1.83 25.19 -21.09
C ASN A 193 -2.65 24.43 -22.15
N SER A 194 -2.33 23.16 -22.40
CA SER A 194 -3.08 22.32 -23.33
C SER A 194 -4.27 21.59 -22.69
N LEU A 195 -4.24 21.36 -21.35
CA LEU A 195 -5.13 20.42 -20.66
C LEU A 195 -6.29 21.10 -19.90
N LYS A 196 -6.33 22.44 -19.81
CA LYS A 196 -7.36 23.20 -19.06
C LYS A 196 -7.58 22.69 -17.62
N VAL A 197 -6.51 22.27 -16.96
CA VAL A 197 -6.57 21.77 -15.57
C VAL A 197 -6.82 22.94 -14.61
N LYS A 198 -7.86 22.81 -13.76
CA LYS A 198 -8.16 23.82 -12.73
C LYS A 198 -7.11 23.75 -11.61
N GLY A 199 -6.64 24.90 -11.15
CA GLY A 199 -5.73 25.01 -10.00
C GLY A 199 -4.27 25.32 -10.34
N CYS A 200 -3.90 25.26 -11.62
CA CYS A 200 -2.59 25.67 -12.09
C CYS A 200 -2.63 27.12 -12.58
N PRO A 201 -1.83 28.04 -12.03
CA PRO A 201 -1.72 29.38 -12.56
C PRO A 201 -1.14 29.30 -13.98
N SER A 202 -1.84 29.93 -14.92
CA SER A 202 -1.44 30.09 -16.33
C SER A 202 -0.32 31.10 -16.50
#